data_AF-A0AAV6X934-F1
#
_entry.id   AF-A0AAV6X934-F1
#
_cell.length_a   1.000
_cell.length_b   1.000
_cell.length_c   1.000
_cell.angle_alpha   90.00
_cell.angle_beta   90.00
_cell.angle_gamma   90.00
#
_symmetry.space_group_name_H-M   'P 1'
#
loop_
_entity.id
_entity.type
_entity.pdbx_description
1 polymer ?
#
loop_
_entity_poly.entity_id
_entity_poly.type
_entity_poly.pdbx_seq_one_letter_code
_entity_poly.pdbx_strand_id
1 'polypeptide(L)' 'MLLWQIEEEKWFVSANQHEWARLLDVAQFSYNLQRSEATGKSPFELATGQQPLTPHTLAISFNSAKCPGAAKLAK' A
#
# COMPACT_ATOMS: atom_id res chain seq x y z
N MET A 1 -9.93 -19.18 3.11
CA MET A 1 -9.49 -17.97 2.37
C MET A 1 -8.05 -17.56 2.73
N LEU A 2 -7.63 -17.62 4.00
CA LEU A 2 -6.23 -17.32 4.41
C LEU A 2 -5.16 -18.30 3.86
N LEU A 3 -5.49 -19.58 3.71
CA LEU A 3 -4.58 -20.60 3.18
C LEU A 3 -4.18 -20.36 1.71
N TRP A 4 -5.10 -19.85 0.90
CA TRP A 4 -4.85 -19.55 -0.51
C TRP A 4 -3.91 -18.35 -0.69
N GLN A 5 -4.04 -17.31 0.15
CA GLN A 5 -3.16 -16.15 0.11
C GLN A 5 -1.72 -16.53 0.48
N ILE A 6 -1.53 -17.39 1.48
CA ILE A 6 -0.20 -17.81 1.93
C ILE A 6 0.51 -18.66 0.87
N GLU A 7 -0.22 -19.51 0.15
CA GLU A 7 0.36 -20.30 -0.94
C GLU A 7 0.79 -19.44 -2.14
N GLU A 8 -0.01 -18.43 -2.53
CA GLU A 8 0.34 -17.50 -3.60
C GLU A 8 1.59 -16.68 -3.26
N GLU A 9 1.65 -16.12 -2.05
CA GLU A 9 2.83 -15.37 -1.57
C GLU A 9 4.07 -16.27 -1.51
N LYS A 10 3.91 -17.53 -1.07
CA LYS A 10 5.01 -18.50 -1.03
C LYS A 10 5.53 -18.83 -2.43
N TRP A 11 4.65 -19.02 -3.42
CA TRP A 11 5.04 -19.25 -4.80
C TRP A 11 5.79 -18.05 -5.39
N PHE A 12 5.26 -16.84 -5.17
CA PHE A 12 5.85 -15.59 -5.65
C PHE A 12 7.25 -15.33 -5.07
N VAL A 13 7.42 -15.53 -3.76
CA VAL A 13 8.71 -15.40 -3.07
C VAL A 13 9.69 -16.49 -3.55
N SER A 14 9.21 -17.71 -3.78
CA SER A 14 10.07 -18.80 -4.26
C SER A 14 10.60 -18.57 -5.67
N ALA A 15 9.77 -18.01 -6.57
CA ALA A 15 10.18 -17.70 -7.94
C ALA A 15 11.20 -16.54 -8.01
N ASN A 16 11.18 -15.65 -7.03
CA ASN A 16 11.99 -14.42 -7.01
C ASN A 16 12.99 -14.41 -5.84
N GLN A 17 13.46 -15.58 -5.38
CA GLN A 17 14.36 -15.70 -4.22
C GLN A 17 15.60 -14.81 -4.31
N HIS A 18 16.11 -14.50 -5.50
CA HIS A 18 17.25 -13.60 -5.68
C HIS A 18 16.96 -12.14 -5.28
N GLU A 19 15.68 -11.72 -5.29
CA GLU A 19 15.21 -10.41 -4.84
C GLU A 19 14.55 -10.46 -3.45
N TRP A 20 14.75 -11.52 -2.67
CA TRP A 20 14.04 -11.75 -1.40
C TRP A 20 13.99 -10.51 -0.49
N ALA A 21 15.08 -9.75 -0.42
CA ALA A 21 15.16 -8.54 0.40
C ALA A 21 14.15 -7.46 -0.04
N ARG A 22 13.97 -7.26 -1.36
CA ARG A 22 12.99 -6.33 -1.93
C ARG A 22 11.55 -6.83 -1.74
N LEU A 23 11.37 -8.15 -1.81
CA LEU A 23 10.05 -8.77 -1.64
C LEU A 23 9.55 -8.72 -0.20
N LEU A 24 10.44 -8.66 0.79
CA LEU A 24 10.07 -8.50 2.20
C LEU A 24 9.29 -7.21 2.44
N ASP A 25 9.73 -6.08 1.89
CA ASP A 25 9.04 -4.81 2.02
C ASP A 25 7.63 -4.87 1.42
N VAL A 26 7.50 -5.53 0.25
CA VAL A 26 6.21 -5.73 -0.43
C VAL A 26 5.30 -6.64 0.39
N ALA A 27 5.80 -7.78 0.89
CA ALA A 27 5.03 -8.72 1.68
C ALA A 27 4.53 -8.09 3.00
N GLN A 28 5.40 -7.35 3.69
CA GLN A 28 5.05 -6.64 4.92
C GLN A 28 3.99 -5.56 4.65
N PHE A 29 4.13 -4.80 3.55
CA PHE A 29 3.14 -3.80 3.15
C PHE A 29 1.79 -4.45 2.85
N SER A 30 1.77 -5.49 2.03
CA SER A 30 0.55 -6.24 1.69
C SER A 30 -0.16 -6.79 2.92
N TYR A 31 0.59 -7.40 3.85
CA TYR A 31 0.05 -7.90 5.11
C TYR A 31 -0.56 -6.80 5.98
N ASN A 32 0.15 -5.68 6.15
CA ASN A 32 -0.32 -4.56 6.97
C ASN A 32 -1.58 -3.88 6.42
N LEU A 33 -1.84 -4.02 5.12
CA LEU A 33 -3.02 -3.52 4.42
C LEU A 33 -4.19 -4.51 4.39
N GLN A 34 -3.92 -5.80 4.58
CA GLN A 34 -4.96 -6.82 4.50
C GLN A 34 -5.96 -6.68 5.65
N ARG A 35 -7.24 -6.56 5.30
CA ARG A 35 -8.33 -6.52 6.29
C ARG A 35 -8.52 -7.91 6.90
N SER A 36 -8.48 -7.98 8.24
CA SER A 36 -8.81 -9.20 8.95
C SER A 36 -10.32 -9.41 9.03
N GLU A 37 -10.77 -10.66 8.82
CA GLU A 37 -12.17 -11.03 8.98
C GLU A 37 -12.64 -10.88 10.44
N ALA A 38 -11.75 -11.08 11.42
CA ALA A 38 -12.09 -11.06 12.83
C ALA A 38 -12.38 -9.64 13.36
N THR A 39 -11.66 -8.64 12.87
CA THR A 39 -11.76 -7.25 13.35
C THR A 39 -12.39 -6.31 12.33
N GLY A 40 -12.54 -6.74 11.07
CA GLY A 40 -12.95 -5.89 9.96
C GLY A 40 -11.94 -4.78 9.64
N LYS A 41 -10.72 -4.82 10.20
CA LYS A 41 -9.68 -3.80 10.05
C LYS A 41 -8.35 -4.44 9.67
N SER A 42 -7.51 -3.67 8.99
CA SER A 42 -6.12 -4.05 8.71
C SER A 42 -5.21 -3.77 9.92
N PRO A 43 -4.05 -4.47 10.03
CA PRO A 43 -3.06 -4.17 11.07
C PRO A 43 -2.62 -2.69 11.08
N PHE A 44 -2.48 -2.07 9.91
CA PHE A 44 -2.15 -0.65 9.80
C PHE A 44 -3.23 0.25 10.41
N GLU A 45 -4.51 0.00 10.09
CA GLU A 45 -5.64 0.75 10.64
C GLU A 45 -5.75 0.56 12.16
N LEU A 46 -5.39 -0.62 12.67
CA LEU A 46 -5.38 -0.89 14.12
C LEU A 46 -4.27 -0.14 14.84
N ALA A 47 -3.07 -0.08 14.26
CA ALA A 47 -1.92 0.57 14.88
C ALA A 47 -1.96 2.10 14.78
N THR A 48 -2.48 2.64 13.66
CA THR A 48 -2.42 4.08 13.37
C THR A 48 -3.77 4.79 13.52
N GLY A 49 -4.88 4.04 13.50
CA GLY A 49 -6.23 4.60 13.42
C GLY A 49 -6.55 5.29 12.09
N GLN A 50 -5.63 5.24 11.12
CA GLN A 50 -5.75 5.87 9.81
C GLN A 50 -5.83 4.81 8.73
N GLN A 51 -6.48 5.14 7.62
CA GLN A 51 -6.51 4.28 6.45
C GLN A 51 -5.26 4.57 5.60
N PRO A 52 -4.51 3.55 5.14
CA PRO A 52 -3.31 3.77 4.36
C PRO A 52 -3.66 4.44 3.03
N LEU A 53 -3.05 5.60 2.76
CA LEU A 53 -3.19 6.28 1.48
C LEU A 53 -2.50 5.44 0.41
N THR A 54 -3.30 4.83 -0.45
CA THR A 54 -2.79 4.11 -1.60
C THR A 54 -2.14 5.09 -2.60
N PRO A 55 -1.10 4.68 -3.35
CA PRO A 55 -0.45 5.55 -4.33
C PRO A 55 -1.41 6.16 -5.37
N HIS A 56 -2.49 5.45 -5.72
CA HIS A 56 -3.55 5.98 -6.59
C HIS A 56 -4.35 7.12 -5.94
N THR A 57 -4.58 7.07 -4.62
CA THR A 57 -5.21 8.15 -3.86
C THR A 57 -4.28 9.36 -3.74
N LEU A 58 -2.97 9.13 -3.59
CA LEU A 58 -1.97 10.20 -3.57
C LEU A 58 -1.84 10.87 -4.94
N ALA A 59 -1.84 10.11 -6.04
CA ALA A 59 -1.80 10.64 -7.39
C ALA A 59 -3.04 11.51 -7.71
N ILE A 60 -4.22 11.10 -7.25
CA ILE A 60 -5.45 11.90 -7.36
C ILE A 60 -5.35 13.17 -6.50
N SER A 61 -4.83 13.08 -5.28
CA SER A 61 -4.63 14.26 -4.40
C SER A 61 -3.63 15.25 -4.99
N PHE A 62 -2.54 14.78 -5.59
CA PHE A 62 -1.54 15.65 -6.22
C PHE A 62 -2.05 16.29 -7.52
N ASN A 63 -2.82 15.56 -8.33
CA ASN A 63 -3.45 16.10 -9.53
C ASN A 63 -4.66 17.02 -9.24
N SER A 64 -5.32 16.83 -8.08
CA SER A 64 -6.42 17.68 -7.62
C SER A 64 -5.94 18.89 -6.82
N ALA A 65 -4.72 18.87 -6.29
CA ALA A 65 -4.07 20.02 -5.69
C ALA A 65 -3.59 20.95 -6.81
N LYS A 66 -4.49 21.79 -7.32
CA LYS A 66 -4.13 22.95 -8.15
C LYS A 66 -2.99 23.70 -7.42
N CYS A 67 -1.80 23.61 -8.00
CA CYS A 67 -0.59 24.22 -7.48
C CYS A 67 -0.86 25.72 -7.18
N PRO A 68 -0.70 26.22 -5.94
CA PRO A 68 -0.94 27.62 -5.61
C PRO A 68 0.04 28.62 -6.26
N GLY A 69 0.99 28.17 -7.07
CA GLY A 69 2.02 29.01 -7.70
C GLY A 69 1.76 29.43 -9.14
N ALA A 70 0.67 29.00 -9.78
CA ALA A 70 0.43 29.25 -11.22
C ALA A 70 -0.30 30.57 -11.53
N ALA A 71 -0.52 31.42 -10.53
CA ALA A 71 -1.03 32.77 -10.75
C ALA A 71 0.04 33.78 -10.33
N LYS A 72 0.37 34.70 -11.25
CA LYS A 72 1.30 35.85 -11.13
C LYS A 72 2.71 35.62 -11.69
N LEU A 73 2.80 35.57 -13.02
CA LEU A 73 3.79 36.39 -13.72
C LEU A 73 3.17 36.91 -15.01
N ALA A 74 2.39 37.98 -14.88
CA ALA A 74 2.06 38.87 -15.99
C ALA A 74 2.87 40.15 -15.78
N LYS A 75 3.83 40.40 -16.66
CA LYS A 75 4.13 41.74 -17.17
C LYS A 75 4.78 41.62 -18.54
#